data_AF-A0A7U2I9L5-F1
#
_entry.id   AF-A0A7U2I9L5-F1
#
_cell.length_a   1.000
_cell.length_b   1.000
_cell.length_c   1.000
_cell.angle_alpha   90.00
_cell.angle_beta   90.00
_cell.angle_gamma   90.00
#
_symmetry.space_group_name_H-M   'P 1'
#
loop_
_entity.id
_entity.type
_entity.pdbx_description
1 polymer ?
#
loop_
_entity_poly.entity_id
_entity_poly.type
_entity_poly.pdbx_seq_one_letter_code
_entity_poly.pdbx_strand_id
1 'polypeptide(L)'
;MSLSDVAGGDFLSDDSMDTEEFEQQFTRVTSPELDADHTPATMEQLCALERELREKRRRVLQLRHEYEQAVQDEQSLASAIEDDLAFHGASECLELTEMMCDILPVELREMIYRFLCIEEQLIPVGPYFHFRPYSEYRPLDGLASALSSGRDQIDHTEKPDPTILMPDSHIFNYKYVGLAVAAEMQAAYFANNTFSICDVEDGIAEFFQGVISLDAGGAIGILNMPGDTSAMSHMRMSVRAFKLVRKLQIRLKLEHFGQAADARDLPPGPIGIRERYAEERNFLRQSKNALHKLQSLPRGRQPLQLEFIIMTDLSDILRVEDRERCFINILEAYRNMFYAIKYDHENAIITVVHHDESVSPFPRTLSALWSLTKEQWEHEKALNHGKSTWTADFYLAPALLDASEGYGGFPASEQAALLRERWGIENVLRDREPKLPIIEGRYWPVGNGPPGWM
;
A
#
# COMPACT_ATOMS: atom_id res chain seq x y z
N MET A 1 38.88 19.19 -18.06
CA MET A 1 38.16 20.46 -18.22
C MET A 1 36.68 20.13 -18.03
N SER A 2 36.22 19.92 -16.80
CA SER A 2 35.84 20.91 -15.77
C SER A 2 34.61 21.74 -16.17
N LEU A 3 33.46 21.35 -15.62
CA LEU A 3 32.39 22.21 -15.09
C LEU A 3 31.70 21.41 -13.97
N SER A 4 32.52 20.95 -13.03
CA SER A 4 32.11 20.25 -11.81
C SER A 4 32.88 20.88 -10.66
N ASP A 5 32.58 22.14 -10.39
CA ASP A 5 32.95 22.87 -9.18
C ASP A 5 31.92 23.99 -9.02
N VAL A 6 31.46 24.20 -7.79
CA VAL A 6 30.43 25.15 -7.35
C VAL A 6 28.99 24.61 -7.39
N ALA A 7 28.64 23.79 -6.39
CA ALA A 7 27.43 23.93 -5.57
C ALA A 7 27.35 22.78 -4.53
N GLY A 8 28.44 22.59 -3.78
CA GLY A 8 28.41 21.88 -2.51
C GLY A 8 28.37 22.93 -1.41
N GLY A 9 27.16 23.32 -1.02
CA GLY A 9 26.93 24.22 0.09
C GLY A 9 25.82 23.60 0.94
N ASP A 10 26.23 22.93 2.01
CA ASP A 10 25.35 22.42 3.05
C ASP A 10 24.40 23.54 3.50
N PHE A 11 23.11 23.35 3.23
CA PHE A 11 22.04 24.09 3.89
C PHE A 11 21.95 23.55 5.33
N LEU A 12 22.91 23.95 6.16
CA LEU A 12 22.75 23.93 7.59
C LEU A 12 21.71 24.99 7.92
N SER A 13 20.56 24.52 8.37
CA SER A 13 19.63 25.25 9.21
C SER A 13 20.38 25.81 10.41
N ASP A 14 20.88 27.03 10.29
CA ASP A 14 21.42 27.82 11.39
C ASP A 14 20.51 29.04 11.58
N ASP A 15 19.29 28.75 12.03
CA ASP A 15 18.31 29.76 12.45
C ASP A 15 18.40 29.95 13.99
N SER A 16 19.63 29.86 14.52
CA SER A 16 19.89 29.98 15.95
C SER A 16 21.20 30.72 16.30
N MET A 17 21.48 31.84 15.63
CA MET A 17 22.37 32.91 16.14
C MET A 17 21.80 34.23 15.60
N ASP A 18 21.15 35.08 16.39
CA ASP A 18 21.82 36.11 17.20
C ASP A 18 20.89 36.69 18.29
N THR A 19 20.01 35.89 18.90
CA THR A 19 19.25 36.36 20.07
C THR A 19 20.10 36.42 21.35
N GLU A 20 21.12 35.55 21.49
CA GLU A 20 22.01 35.56 22.66
C GLU A 20 23.04 36.70 22.63
N GLU A 21 23.56 37.11 21.47
CA GLU A 21 24.52 38.23 21.40
C GLU A 21 23.84 39.59 21.62
N PHE A 22 22.56 39.71 21.22
CA PHE A 22 21.73 40.88 21.50
C PHE A 22 21.30 40.95 22.98
N GLU A 23 21.00 39.80 23.61
CA GLU A 23 20.70 39.75 25.05
C GLU A 23 21.94 39.97 25.93
N GLN A 24 23.13 39.55 25.50
CA GLN A 24 24.40 39.82 26.22
C GLN A 24 24.84 41.29 26.14
N GLN A 25 24.50 42.01 25.06
CA GLN A 25 24.70 43.47 25.03
C GLN A 25 23.70 44.21 25.94
N PHE A 26 22.47 43.71 26.09
CA PHE A 26 21.48 44.31 26.99
C PHE A 26 21.72 44.00 28.46
N THR A 27 22.27 42.83 28.81
CA THR A 27 22.61 42.48 30.21
C THR A 27 23.86 43.20 30.73
N ARG A 28 24.73 43.73 29.86
CA ARG A 28 25.87 44.56 30.30
C ARG A 28 25.50 46.00 30.71
N VAL A 29 24.25 46.43 30.49
CA VAL A 29 23.78 47.78 30.86
C VAL A 29 23.08 47.80 32.24
N THR A 30 22.90 46.65 32.89
CA THR A 30 22.28 46.56 34.22
C THR A 30 23.26 46.05 35.28
N SER A 31 24.25 46.86 35.63
CA SER A 31 24.91 46.81 36.94
C SER A 31 25.21 48.24 37.38
N PRO A 32 24.70 48.70 38.54
CA PRO A 32 24.83 50.08 38.96
C PRO A 32 26.14 50.26 39.74
N GLU A 33 27.18 50.74 39.08
CA GLU A 33 28.23 51.49 39.76
C GLU A 33 27.96 52.98 39.57
N LEU A 34 27.75 53.66 40.70
CA LEU A 34 27.49 55.08 40.84
C LEU A 34 28.70 55.88 40.35
N ASP A 35 28.60 56.43 39.14
CA ASP A 35 29.31 57.67 38.79
C ASP A 35 28.30 58.78 38.53
N ALA A 36 28.42 59.81 39.35
CA ALA A 36 27.55 60.97 39.41
C ALA A 36 27.93 61.98 38.33
N ASP A 37 27.27 61.93 37.17
CA ASP A 37 26.96 63.13 36.36
C ASP A 37 25.92 62.83 35.26
N HIS A 38 24.74 62.32 35.65
CA HIS A 38 23.62 62.16 34.73
C HIS A 38 22.55 63.21 35.00
N THR A 39 22.63 64.31 34.26
CA THR A 39 21.49 65.22 34.08
C THR A 39 20.30 64.40 33.57
N PRO A 40 19.13 64.45 34.23
CA PRO A 40 17.96 63.71 33.79
C PRO A 40 17.63 64.13 32.36
N ALA A 41 17.55 63.16 31.45
CA ALA A 41 17.23 63.42 30.05
C ALA A 41 15.99 64.32 29.99
N THR A 42 16.10 65.46 29.31
CA THR A 42 15.00 66.40 29.27
C THR A 42 13.81 65.72 28.59
N MET A 43 12.58 66.06 29.00
CA MET A 43 11.35 65.51 28.39
C MET A 43 11.38 65.59 26.85
N GLU A 44 12.08 66.60 26.33
CA GLU A 44 12.33 66.83 24.91
C GLU A 44 13.21 65.75 24.25
N GLN A 45 14.25 65.24 24.94
CA GLN A 45 15.10 64.14 24.48
C GLN A 45 14.32 62.81 24.44
N LEU A 46 13.49 62.54 25.44
CA LEU A 46 12.61 61.36 25.45
C LEU A 46 11.59 61.41 24.31
N CYS A 47 10.96 62.57 24.08
CA CYS A 47 10.06 62.76 22.94
C CYS A 47 10.77 62.61 21.57
N ALA A 48 12.03 63.02 21.47
CA ALA A 48 12.83 62.84 20.25
C ALA A 48 13.14 61.35 19.98
N LEU A 49 13.57 60.61 21.01
CA LEU A 49 13.83 59.17 20.94
C LEU A 49 12.55 58.35 20.63
N GLU A 50 11.41 58.69 21.22
CA GLU A 50 10.13 58.05 20.88
C GLU A 50 9.75 58.27 19.42
N ARG A 51 10.01 59.47 18.88
CA ARG A 51 9.73 59.80 17.49
C ARG A 51 10.63 58.99 16.56
N GLU A 52 11.92 58.92 16.86
CA GLU A 52 12.89 58.14 16.10
C GLU A 52 12.56 56.63 16.15
N LEU A 53 12.17 56.10 17.32
CA LEU A 53 11.76 54.71 17.47
C LEU A 53 10.50 54.40 16.65
N ARG A 54 9.50 55.29 16.65
CA ARG A 54 8.29 55.13 15.83
C ARG A 54 8.61 55.16 14.33
N GLU A 55 9.54 56.02 13.92
CA GLU A 55 10.00 56.12 12.53
C GLU A 55 10.77 54.86 12.10
N LYS A 56 11.69 54.37 12.93
CA LYS A 56 12.39 53.09 12.70
C LYS A 56 11.42 51.91 12.63
N ARG A 57 10.44 51.82 13.54
CA ARG A 57 9.39 50.78 13.49
C ARG A 57 8.58 50.83 12.20
N ARG A 58 8.22 52.04 11.72
CA ARG A 58 7.53 52.21 10.45
C ARG A 58 8.41 51.76 9.28
N ARG A 59 9.71 52.07 9.30
CA ARG A 59 10.64 51.65 8.27
C ARG A 59 10.83 50.13 8.24
N VAL A 60 10.91 49.48 9.41
CA VAL A 60 10.97 48.01 9.52
C VAL A 60 9.71 47.36 8.95
N LEU A 61 8.51 47.88 9.27
CA LEU A 61 7.27 47.37 8.69
C LEU A 61 7.22 47.53 7.17
N GLN A 62 7.69 48.65 6.65
CA GLN A 62 7.78 48.88 5.21
C GLN A 62 8.75 47.89 4.54
N LEU A 63 9.94 47.71 5.10
CA LEU A 63 10.94 46.76 4.57
C LEU A 63 10.44 45.31 4.63
N ARG A 64 9.69 44.94 5.67
CA ARG A 64 9.07 43.61 5.76
C ARG A 64 8.04 43.40 4.66
N HIS A 65 7.20 44.41 4.40
CA HIS A 65 6.24 44.33 3.30
C HIS A 65 6.91 44.25 1.93
N GLU A 66 7.95 45.05 1.69
CA GLU A 66 8.76 45.01 0.47
C GLU A 66 9.45 43.63 0.31
N TYR A 67 9.93 43.02 1.39
CA TYR A 67 10.49 41.67 1.39
C TYR A 67 9.44 40.59 1.08
N GLU A 68 8.29 40.62 1.74
CA GLU A 68 7.19 39.68 1.48
C GLU A 68 6.71 39.76 0.02
N GLN A 69 6.65 40.97 -0.55
CA GLN A 69 6.32 41.17 -1.95
C GLN A 69 7.41 40.62 -2.89
N ALA A 70 8.69 40.85 -2.59
CA ALA A 70 9.79 40.32 -3.39
C ALA A 70 9.83 38.79 -3.38
N VAL A 71 9.54 38.15 -2.24
CA VAL A 71 9.44 36.67 -2.14
C VAL A 71 8.27 36.15 -2.97
N GLN A 72 7.13 36.83 -2.95
CA GLN A 72 5.97 36.43 -3.76
C GLN A 72 6.23 36.61 -5.27
N ASP A 73 6.92 37.68 -5.66
CA ASP A 73 7.30 37.95 -7.04
C ASP A 73 8.33 36.90 -7.53
N GLU A 74 9.31 36.54 -6.68
CA GLU A 74 10.28 35.47 -6.98
C GLU A 74 9.60 34.12 -7.18
N GLN A 75 8.69 33.72 -6.28
CA GLN A 75 7.92 32.49 -6.41
C GLN A 75 7.05 32.48 -7.69
N SER A 76 6.43 33.61 -8.01
CA SER A 76 5.59 33.75 -9.21
C SER A 76 6.43 33.66 -10.49
N LEU A 77 7.60 34.28 -10.51
CA LEU A 77 8.52 34.22 -11.65
C LEU A 77 9.12 32.82 -11.81
N ALA A 78 9.52 32.17 -10.72
CA ALA A 78 10.02 30.79 -10.73
C ALA A 78 8.97 29.84 -11.30
N SER A 79 7.71 29.94 -10.85
CA SER A 79 6.59 29.16 -11.41
C SER A 79 6.37 29.43 -12.90
N ALA A 80 6.44 30.69 -13.34
CA ALA A 80 6.28 31.02 -14.76
C ALA A 80 7.41 30.46 -15.64
N ILE A 81 8.65 30.47 -15.14
CA ILE A 81 9.80 29.86 -15.83
C ILE A 81 9.63 28.35 -15.93
N GLU A 82 9.21 27.69 -14.83
CA GLU A 82 8.94 26.25 -14.83
C GLU A 82 7.82 25.88 -15.81
N ASP A 83 6.74 26.66 -15.86
CA ASP A 83 5.63 26.46 -16.80
C ASP A 83 6.10 26.60 -18.27
N ASP A 84 6.89 27.63 -18.59
CA ASP A 84 7.44 27.84 -19.94
C ASP A 84 8.39 26.71 -20.34
N LEU A 85 9.27 26.27 -19.44
CA LEU A 85 10.17 25.13 -19.68
C LEU A 85 9.39 23.83 -19.89
N ALA A 86 8.37 23.58 -19.07
CA ALA A 86 7.50 22.41 -19.21
C ALA A 86 6.74 22.43 -20.54
N PHE A 87 6.23 23.61 -20.95
CA PHE A 87 5.54 23.79 -22.23
C PHE A 87 6.43 23.48 -23.43
N HIS A 88 7.63 24.08 -23.47
CA HIS A 88 8.57 23.84 -24.57
C HIS A 88 9.06 22.40 -24.61
N GLY A 89 9.41 21.83 -23.45
CA GLY A 89 9.80 20.42 -23.35
C GLY A 89 8.69 19.46 -23.78
N ALA A 90 7.44 19.74 -23.43
CA ALA A 90 6.29 18.95 -23.89
C ALA A 90 6.10 19.03 -25.41
N SER A 91 6.26 20.22 -26.00
CA SER A 91 6.14 20.41 -27.45
C SER A 91 7.22 19.65 -28.22
N GLU A 92 8.49 19.72 -27.79
CA GLU A 92 9.59 18.99 -28.44
C GLU A 92 9.42 17.47 -28.34
N CYS A 93 9.03 16.98 -27.15
CA CYS A 93 8.72 15.56 -26.96
C CYS A 93 7.59 15.11 -27.88
N LEU A 94 6.52 15.91 -28.01
CA LEU A 94 5.36 15.56 -28.83
C LEU A 94 5.74 15.46 -30.32
N GLU A 95 6.54 16.39 -30.83
CA GLU A 95 7.02 16.34 -32.22
C GLU A 95 7.84 15.07 -32.48
N LEU A 96 8.69 14.68 -31.54
CA LEU A 96 9.49 13.46 -31.64
C LEU A 96 8.63 12.19 -31.60
N THR A 97 7.63 12.14 -30.70
CA THR A 97 6.77 10.96 -30.59
C THR A 97 5.80 10.82 -31.75
N GLU A 98 5.29 11.93 -32.30
CA GLU A 98 4.51 11.93 -33.54
C GLU A 98 5.34 11.40 -34.72
N MET A 99 6.57 11.90 -34.88
CA MET A 99 7.49 11.40 -35.90
C MET A 99 7.79 9.90 -35.72
N MET A 100 7.99 9.45 -34.48
CA MET A 100 8.19 8.04 -34.16
C MET A 100 6.97 7.20 -34.56
N CYS A 101 5.75 7.68 -34.29
CA CYS A 101 4.51 7.02 -34.67
C CYS A 101 4.34 6.88 -36.18
N ASP A 102 4.70 7.93 -36.93
CA ASP A 102 4.54 7.97 -38.38
C ASP A 102 5.57 7.11 -39.12
N ILE A 103 6.81 7.07 -38.61
CA ILE A 103 7.93 6.40 -39.29
C ILE A 103 8.08 4.94 -38.86
N LEU A 104 7.89 4.63 -37.57
CA LEU A 104 8.18 3.30 -37.05
C LEU A 104 6.97 2.37 -37.16
N PRO A 105 7.16 1.11 -37.59
CA PRO A 105 6.14 0.09 -37.51
C PRO A 105 5.82 -0.25 -36.04
N VAL A 106 4.61 -0.78 -35.80
CA VAL A 106 4.11 -1.15 -34.46
C VAL A 106 5.10 -1.99 -33.69
N GLU A 107 5.74 -2.96 -34.33
CA GLU A 107 6.64 -3.90 -33.68
C GLU A 107 7.88 -3.21 -33.09
N LEU A 108 8.41 -2.18 -33.77
CA LEU A 108 9.55 -1.42 -33.26
C LEU A 108 9.12 -0.47 -32.13
N ARG A 109 7.93 0.12 -32.23
CA ARG A 109 7.38 0.95 -31.14
C ARG A 109 7.16 0.12 -29.88
N GLU A 110 6.61 -1.08 -30.00
CA GLU A 110 6.46 -2.00 -28.88
C GLU A 110 7.81 -2.32 -28.21
N MET A 111 8.88 -2.51 -28.99
CA MET A 111 10.21 -2.72 -28.43
C MET A 111 10.71 -1.50 -27.64
N ILE A 112 10.50 -0.29 -28.17
CA ILE A 112 10.86 0.96 -27.48
C ILE A 112 10.07 1.09 -26.18
N TYR A 113 8.76 0.89 -26.21
CA TYR A 113 7.93 0.96 -25.00
C TYR A 113 8.35 -0.06 -23.96
N ARG A 114 8.71 -1.28 -24.37
CA ARG A 114 9.24 -2.28 -23.44
C ARG A 114 10.57 -1.85 -22.81
N PHE A 115 11.43 -1.20 -23.57
CA PHE A 115 12.69 -0.68 -23.03
C PHE A 115 12.47 0.48 -22.05
N LEU A 116 11.53 1.37 -22.35
CA LEU A 116 11.27 2.56 -21.52
C LEU A 116 10.41 2.28 -20.29
N CYS A 117 9.48 1.33 -20.39
CA CYS A 117 8.43 1.16 -19.39
C CYS A 117 8.56 -0.08 -18.52
N ILE A 118 9.46 -1.04 -18.82
CA ILE A 118 9.57 -2.26 -18.02
C ILE A 118 10.49 -2.02 -16.83
N GLU A 119 9.93 -2.22 -15.66
CA GLU A 119 10.63 -2.23 -14.38
C GLU A 119 10.97 -3.67 -13.99
N GLU A 120 12.19 -3.89 -13.51
CA GLU A 120 12.58 -5.16 -12.88
C GLU A 120 12.02 -5.28 -11.46
N GLN A 121 11.79 -4.14 -10.81
CA GLN A 121 11.26 -4.03 -9.44
C GLN A 121 9.73 -4.17 -9.38
N LEU A 122 9.21 -4.48 -8.20
CA LEU A 122 7.76 -4.50 -7.94
C LEU A 122 7.26 -3.06 -7.79
N ILE A 123 6.16 -2.72 -8.44
CA ILE A 123 5.54 -1.39 -8.32
C ILE A 123 4.49 -1.42 -7.20
N PRO A 124 4.72 -0.75 -6.05
CA PRO A 124 3.73 -0.70 -4.98
C PRO A 124 2.53 0.17 -5.40
N VAL A 125 1.32 -0.29 -5.04
CA VAL A 125 0.08 0.45 -5.29
C VAL A 125 -0.79 0.45 -4.03
N GLY A 126 -1.21 1.65 -3.62
CA GLY A 126 -1.97 1.91 -2.41
C GLY A 126 -1.28 2.96 -1.53
N PRO A 127 -1.86 3.34 -0.40
CA PRO A 127 -1.30 4.41 0.41
C PRO A 127 0.05 3.99 1.02
N TYR A 128 1.03 4.89 0.93
CA TYR A 128 2.43 4.68 1.30
C TYR A 128 2.67 4.39 2.80
N PHE A 129 1.62 4.33 3.62
CA PHE A 129 1.69 4.23 5.08
C PHE A 129 1.30 2.86 5.64
N HIS A 130 0.83 1.89 4.84
CA HIS A 130 0.39 0.57 5.36
C HIS A 130 1.53 -0.42 5.56
N PHE A 131 2.76 0.08 5.52
CA PHE A 131 3.94 -0.69 5.26
C PHE A 131 4.88 -0.51 6.45
N ARG A 132 4.74 -1.39 7.43
CA ARG A 132 5.45 -1.29 8.69
C ARG A 132 6.81 -1.98 8.56
N PRO A 133 7.90 -1.41 9.10
CA PRO A 133 9.16 -2.12 9.17
C PRO A 133 9.08 -3.14 10.31
N TYR A 134 9.64 -4.34 10.13
CA TYR A 134 9.79 -5.35 11.19
C TYR A 134 10.80 -4.94 12.30
N SER A 135 11.16 -3.65 12.37
CA SER A 135 12.30 -3.10 13.10
C SER A 135 12.22 -3.09 14.64
N GLU A 136 11.16 -3.60 15.27
CA GLU A 136 11.18 -3.79 16.72
C GLU A 136 11.88 -5.10 17.15
N TYR A 137 12.14 -6.02 16.20
CA TYR A 137 13.19 -7.03 16.39
C TYR A 137 14.46 -6.54 15.71
N ARG A 138 15.50 -6.29 16.52
CA ARG A 138 16.85 -6.00 16.02
C ARG A 138 17.20 -7.00 14.90
N PRO A 139 17.42 -6.56 13.66
CA PRO A 139 18.01 -7.44 12.68
C PRO A 139 19.42 -7.75 13.19
N LEU A 140 19.69 -9.03 13.45
CA LEU A 140 21.04 -9.53 13.29
C LEU A 140 21.39 -9.28 11.83
N ASP A 141 22.20 -8.26 11.58
CA ASP A 141 22.86 -7.89 10.33
C ASP A 141 22.42 -8.69 9.08
N GLY A 142 21.60 -8.05 8.24
CA GLY A 142 21.72 -8.22 6.79
C GLY A 142 21.17 -9.49 6.13
N LEU A 143 20.14 -10.14 6.68
CA LEU A 143 19.36 -11.13 5.93
C LEU A 143 18.08 -10.52 5.36
N ALA A 144 18.23 -9.81 4.23
CA ALA A 144 17.13 -9.66 3.28
C ALA A 144 16.71 -11.07 2.86
N SER A 145 15.53 -11.51 3.30
CA SER A 145 15.07 -12.88 3.04
C SER A 145 14.56 -12.94 1.60
N ALA A 146 15.45 -13.30 0.68
CA ALA A 146 15.14 -13.49 -0.73
C ALA A 146 13.93 -14.42 -0.89
N LEU A 147 12.87 -13.91 -1.51
CA LEU A 147 11.79 -14.74 -2.01
C LEU A 147 12.38 -15.75 -3.02
N SER A 148 11.76 -16.92 -3.15
CA SER A 148 12.22 -18.00 -4.04
C SER A 148 12.31 -17.62 -5.53
N SER A 149 11.88 -16.42 -5.90
CA SER A 149 11.97 -15.83 -7.24
C SER A 149 13.19 -14.93 -7.46
N GLY A 150 14.10 -14.78 -6.48
CA GLY A 150 15.27 -13.89 -6.59
C GLY A 150 14.89 -12.41 -6.63
N ARG A 151 13.70 -12.06 -6.12
CA ARG A 151 13.19 -10.69 -6.04
C ARG A 151 13.37 -10.19 -4.62
N ASP A 152 14.01 -9.03 -4.50
CA ASP A 152 14.30 -8.42 -3.21
C ASP A 152 13.02 -8.10 -2.45
N GLN A 153 13.12 -8.27 -1.14
CA GLN A 153 12.09 -7.96 -0.17
C GLN A 153 11.99 -6.44 -0.08
N ILE A 154 11.10 -5.82 -0.87
CA ILE A 154 10.73 -4.44 -0.60
C ILE A 154 9.97 -4.46 0.73
N ASP A 155 10.65 -4.03 1.79
CA ASP A 155 10.07 -3.72 3.10
C ASP A 155 9.62 -2.26 3.02
N HIS A 156 8.31 -2.07 3.01
CA HIS A 156 7.69 -0.96 2.25
C HIS A 156 7.59 0.37 3.04
N THR A 157 8.46 0.61 4.02
CA THR A 157 8.56 1.93 4.68
C THR A 157 9.18 3.00 3.81
N GLU A 158 9.73 2.63 2.67
CA GLU A 158 10.41 3.53 1.77
C GLU A 158 9.39 4.09 0.78
N LYS A 159 9.43 5.41 0.56
CA LYS A 159 8.86 6.00 -0.66
C LYS A 159 9.30 5.13 -1.84
N PRO A 160 8.48 4.94 -2.89
CA PRO A 160 8.89 4.20 -4.07
C PRO A 160 10.30 4.64 -4.44
N ASP A 161 11.21 3.67 -4.65
CA ASP A 161 12.56 3.98 -5.09
C ASP A 161 12.45 5.02 -6.20
N PRO A 162 13.10 6.20 -6.07
CA PRO A 162 12.96 7.28 -7.05
C PRO A 162 13.38 6.85 -8.46
N THR A 163 14.04 5.70 -8.61
CA THR A 163 14.38 5.10 -9.90
C THR A 163 13.24 4.31 -10.54
N ILE A 164 12.21 3.90 -9.79
CA ILE A 164 11.03 3.20 -10.33
C ILE A 164 10.18 4.20 -11.10
N LEU A 165 9.92 3.88 -12.36
CA LEU A 165 8.99 4.63 -13.17
C LEU A 165 7.57 4.50 -12.62
N MET A 166 7.05 5.58 -12.05
CA MET A 166 5.70 5.62 -11.52
C MET A 166 4.66 5.92 -12.61
N PRO A 167 3.40 5.48 -12.43
CA PRO A 167 2.33 5.68 -13.42
C PRO A 167 2.04 7.15 -13.76
N ASP A 168 2.43 8.09 -12.90
CA ASP A 168 2.29 9.54 -13.06
C ASP A 168 3.45 10.22 -13.80
N SER A 169 4.40 9.44 -14.29
CA SER A 169 5.51 9.94 -15.11
C SER A 169 5.02 10.65 -16.38
N HIS A 170 5.78 11.67 -16.78
CA HIS A 170 5.53 12.48 -17.99
C HIS A 170 5.48 11.63 -19.27
N ILE A 171 6.14 10.47 -19.31
CA ILE A 171 6.11 9.58 -20.47
C ILE A 171 4.73 8.97 -20.74
N PHE A 172 3.83 8.98 -19.74
CA PHE A 172 2.45 8.51 -19.86
C PHE A 172 1.44 9.64 -20.08
N ASN A 173 1.91 10.88 -20.10
CA ASN A 173 1.07 12.07 -20.25
C ASN A 173 0.99 12.46 -21.73
N TYR A 174 -0.21 12.48 -22.31
CA TYR A 174 -0.36 12.79 -23.74
C TYR A 174 0.10 14.20 -24.10
N LYS A 175 0.17 15.14 -23.15
CA LYS A 175 0.68 16.48 -23.44
C LYS A 175 2.14 16.42 -23.92
N TYR A 176 2.88 15.41 -23.47
CA TYR A 176 4.28 15.19 -23.83
C TYR A 176 4.45 14.22 -24.99
N VAL A 177 3.61 13.17 -25.07
CA VAL A 177 3.85 12.08 -26.04
C VAL A 177 2.75 11.90 -27.09
N GLY A 178 1.63 12.61 -26.96
CA GLY A 178 0.45 12.44 -27.81
C GLY A 178 -0.45 11.29 -27.33
N LEU A 179 -1.73 11.35 -27.71
CA LEU A 179 -2.76 10.42 -27.18
C LEU A 179 -2.51 8.95 -27.59
N ALA A 180 -2.10 8.71 -28.83
CA ALA A 180 -1.86 7.36 -29.34
C ALA A 180 -0.70 6.69 -28.61
N VAL A 181 0.44 7.38 -28.50
CA VAL A 181 1.65 6.88 -27.82
C VAL A 181 1.40 6.71 -26.33
N ALA A 182 0.76 7.68 -25.66
CA ALA A 182 0.42 7.55 -24.25
C ALA A 182 -0.41 6.28 -23.97
N ALA A 183 -1.41 6.01 -24.82
CA ALA A 183 -2.23 4.81 -24.69
C ALA A 183 -1.44 3.51 -24.95
N GLU A 184 -0.60 3.47 -25.99
CA GLU A 184 0.27 2.31 -26.29
C GLU A 184 1.27 2.06 -25.14
N MET A 185 1.90 3.11 -24.62
CA MET A 185 2.88 3.05 -23.52
C MET A 185 2.26 2.60 -22.20
N GLN A 186 1.09 3.14 -21.84
CA GLN A 186 0.36 2.70 -20.63
C GLN A 186 -0.06 1.24 -20.75
N ALA A 187 -0.57 0.82 -21.92
CA ALA A 187 -0.90 -0.59 -22.17
C ALA A 187 0.33 -1.49 -22.01
N ALA A 188 1.49 -1.09 -22.56
CA ALA A 188 2.74 -1.82 -22.39
C ALA A 188 3.19 -1.86 -20.92
N TYR A 189 3.17 -0.73 -20.23
CA TYR A 189 3.57 -0.62 -18.82
C TYR A 189 2.74 -1.54 -17.91
N PHE A 190 1.41 -1.42 -17.93
CA PHE A 190 0.54 -2.21 -17.06
C PHE A 190 0.53 -3.70 -17.41
N ALA A 191 0.68 -4.06 -18.69
CA ALA A 191 0.67 -5.47 -19.10
C ALA A 191 1.98 -6.21 -18.77
N ASN A 192 3.12 -5.51 -18.72
CA ASN A 192 4.43 -6.14 -18.56
C ASN A 192 4.98 -6.10 -17.13
N ASN A 193 4.67 -5.05 -16.38
CA ASN A 193 5.16 -4.89 -15.01
C ASN A 193 4.36 -5.69 -13.98
N THR A 194 4.96 -5.85 -12.80
CA THR A 194 4.33 -6.53 -11.66
C THR A 194 3.94 -5.49 -10.61
N PHE A 195 2.66 -5.43 -10.29
CA PHE A 195 2.13 -4.50 -9.29
C PHE A 195 1.93 -5.22 -7.96
N SER A 196 2.18 -4.56 -6.83
CA SER A 196 1.96 -5.10 -5.50
C SER A 196 0.90 -4.29 -4.75
N ILE A 197 -0.21 -4.92 -4.37
CA ILE A 197 -1.32 -4.32 -3.61
C ILE A 197 -1.50 -5.03 -2.27
N CYS A 198 -2.17 -4.40 -1.30
CA CYS A 198 -2.50 -5.02 -0.01
C CYS A 198 -3.96 -4.82 0.41
N ASP A 199 -4.45 -5.67 1.32
CA ASP A 199 -5.82 -5.69 1.86
C ASP A 199 -6.09 -4.70 3.01
N VAL A 200 -5.09 -3.91 3.40
CA VAL A 200 -5.19 -2.90 4.45
C VAL A 200 -5.76 -1.59 3.89
N GLU A 201 -6.61 -0.91 4.66
CA GLU A 201 -7.17 0.42 4.37
C GLU A 201 -7.70 0.56 2.93
N ASP A 202 -8.47 -0.42 2.48
CA ASP A 202 -9.09 -0.45 1.15
C ASP A 202 -8.11 -0.44 -0.04
N GLY A 203 -6.81 -0.72 0.13
CA GLY A 203 -5.80 -0.67 -0.93
C GLY A 203 -6.15 -1.48 -2.19
N ILE A 204 -6.75 -2.66 -2.04
CA ILE A 204 -7.31 -3.43 -3.17
C ILE A 204 -8.44 -2.65 -3.84
N ALA A 205 -9.38 -2.11 -3.08
CA ALA A 205 -10.52 -1.38 -3.63
C ALA A 205 -10.08 -0.10 -4.35
N GLU A 206 -9.04 0.57 -3.87
CA GLU A 206 -8.44 1.75 -4.50
C GLU A 206 -7.81 1.42 -5.84
N PHE A 207 -7.02 0.34 -5.93
CA PHE A 207 -6.43 -0.11 -7.19
C PHE A 207 -7.49 -0.36 -8.29
N PHE A 208 -8.63 -0.96 -7.93
CA PHE A 208 -9.72 -1.23 -8.88
C PHE A 208 -10.55 0.01 -9.23
N GLN A 209 -10.53 1.03 -8.38
CA GLN A 209 -11.20 2.32 -8.61
C GLN A 209 -10.29 3.33 -9.31
N GLY A 210 -8.97 3.14 -9.24
CA GLY A 210 -7.97 3.94 -9.92
C GLY A 210 -8.27 4.10 -11.40
N VAL A 211 -8.44 5.36 -11.80
CA VAL A 211 -8.69 5.76 -13.17
C VAL A 211 -7.38 6.31 -13.72
N ILE A 212 -6.88 5.76 -14.83
CA ILE A 212 -5.76 6.37 -15.54
C ILE A 212 -6.35 7.54 -16.32
N SER A 213 -6.17 8.76 -15.80
CA SER A 213 -6.55 9.97 -16.52
C SER A 213 -5.44 10.36 -17.47
N LEU A 214 -5.77 10.50 -18.76
CA LEU A 214 -4.83 10.99 -19.76
C LEU A 214 -4.58 12.51 -19.59
N ASP A 215 -5.54 13.27 -19.05
CA ASP A 215 -5.52 14.75 -18.99
C ASP A 215 -4.75 15.39 -17.83
N ALA A 216 -4.38 14.61 -16.81
CA ALA A 216 -3.79 15.18 -15.61
C ALA A 216 -2.26 15.20 -15.71
N GLY A 217 -1.70 16.36 -16.03
CA GLY A 217 -0.29 16.71 -15.79
C GLY A 217 0.04 16.89 -14.31
N GLY A 218 -0.58 16.09 -13.44
CA GLY A 218 -0.43 16.13 -12.00
C GLY A 218 -1.05 14.86 -11.46
N ALA A 219 -0.22 14.02 -10.86
CA ALA A 219 -0.56 12.78 -10.16
C ALA A 219 -1.60 11.89 -10.87
N ILE A 220 -1.19 10.68 -11.24
CA ILE A 220 -2.13 9.57 -11.13
C ILE A 220 -2.55 9.53 -9.66
N GLY A 221 -3.71 10.13 -9.39
CA GLY A 221 -4.44 9.90 -8.17
C GLY A 221 -4.85 8.44 -8.16
N ILE A 222 -3.97 7.58 -7.64
CA ILE A 222 -4.37 6.54 -6.69
C ILE A 222 -4.62 7.26 -5.34
N LEU A 223 -5.29 8.41 -5.38
CA LEU A 223 -5.60 9.27 -4.26
C LEU A 223 -7.06 9.65 -4.44
N ASN A 224 -7.91 8.98 -3.68
CA ASN A 224 -9.23 9.47 -3.36
C ASN A 224 -9.07 10.78 -2.59
N MET A 225 -9.07 11.93 -3.28
CA MET A 225 -9.39 13.20 -2.63
C MET A 225 -10.90 13.42 -2.72
N PRO A 226 -11.63 13.41 -1.60
CA PRO A 226 -13.06 13.72 -1.61
C PRO A 226 -13.22 15.22 -1.83
N GLY A 227 -13.75 15.63 -2.99
CA GLY A 227 -14.26 17.00 -3.15
C GLY A 227 -14.23 17.64 -4.53
N ASP A 228 -13.55 17.09 -5.53
CA ASP A 228 -13.41 17.82 -6.80
C ASP A 228 -14.51 17.43 -7.82
N THR A 229 -15.48 18.34 -7.99
CA THR A 229 -16.65 18.17 -8.88
C THR A 229 -16.33 18.50 -10.35
N SER A 230 -15.07 18.75 -10.70
CA SER A 230 -14.63 19.03 -12.08
C SER A 230 -14.45 17.77 -12.97
N ALA A 231 -14.51 16.57 -12.39
CA ALA A 231 -14.17 15.29 -13.04
C ALA A 231 -15.13 14.76 -14.14
N MET A 232 -16.23 15.46 -14.48
CA MET A 232 -17.23 14.94 -15.42
C MET A 232 -16.87 15.07 -16.91
N SER A 233 -15.95 15.98 -17.29
CA SER A 233 -15.59 16.21 -18.70
C SER A 233 -14.45 15.31 -19.20
N HIS A 234 -13.55 14.90 -18.30
CA HIS A 234 -12.32 14.15 -18.61
C HIS A 234 -12.51 12.62 -18.68
N MET A 235 -13.74 12.14 -18.44
CA MET A 235 -14.08 10.72 -18.35
C MET A 235 -14.05 9.97 -19.69
N ARG A 236 -13.87 10.67 -20.83
CA ARG A 236 -14.01 10.07 -22.17
C ARG A 236 -12.82 9.24 -22.65
N MET A 237 -11.65 9.35 -22.02
CA MET A 237 -10.45 8.64 -22.48
C MET A 237 -9.74 7.81 -21.40
N SER A 238 -10.36 7.57 -20.25
CA SER A 238 -9.69 6.84 -19.18
C SER A 238 -9.85 5.32 -19.27
N VAL A 239 -8.73 4.61 -19.17
CA VAL A 239 -8.70 3.15 -18.99
C VAL A 239 -8.46 2.86 -17.51
N ARG A 240 -9.16 1.86 -16.97
CA ARG A 240 -8.90 1.43 -15.59
C ARG A 240 -7.66 0.53 -15.59
N ALA A 241 -6.68 0.87 -14.74
CA ALA A 241 -5.39 0.16 -14.67
C ALA A 241 -5.55 -1.36 -14.57
N PHE A 242 -6.49 -1.83 -13.73
CA PHE A 242 -6.72 -3.26 -13.53
C PHE A 242 -7.10 -4.02 -14.82
N LYS A 243 -7.66 -3.37 -15.85
CA LYS A 243 -8.00 -4.04 -17.13
C LYS A 243 -6.78 -4.43 -17.94
N LEU A 244 -5.68 -3.69 -17.76
CA LEU A 244 -4.44 -3.86 -18.51
C LEU A 244 -3.46 -4.76 -17.75
N VAL A 245 -3.56 -4.82 -16.41
CA VAL A 245 -2.67 -5.61 -15.57
C VAL A 245 -2.74 -7.10 -15.88
N ARG A 246 -1.56 -7.72 -15.91
CA ARG A 246 -1.37 -9.18 -16.11
C ARG A 246 -0.60 -9.85 -14.98
N LYS A 247 0.16 -9.11 -14.17
CA LYS A 247 0.93 -9.63 -13.05
C LYS A 247 0.62 -8.81 -11.80
N LEU A 248 0.06 -9.45 -10.80
CA LEU A 248 -0.34 -8.81 -9.55
C LEU A 248 0.13 -9.64 -8.37
N GLN A 249 0.85 -9.00 -7.47
CA GLN A 249 1.15 -9.49 -6.13
C GLN A 249 0.12 -8.88 -5.16
N ILE A 250 -0.51 -9.72 -4.36
CA ILE A 250 -1.57 -9.35 -3.42
C ILE A 250 -1.11 -9.78 -2.03
N ARG A 251 -0.82 -8.81 -1.18
CA ARG A 251 -0.37 -9.04 0.19
C ARG A 251 -1.57 -9.00 1.13
N LEU A 252 -1.80 -10.11 1.83
CA LEU A 252 -2.84 -10.27 2.83
C LEU A 252 -2.18 -10.12 4.21
N LYS A 253 -2.29 -8.93 4.82
CA LYS A 253 -1.58 -8.54 6.04
C LYS A 253 -2.38 -8.90 7.28
N LEU A 254 -2.37 -10.18 7.60
CA LEU A 254 -3.14 -10.72 8.71
C LEU A 254 -2.41 -10.52 10.04
N GLU A 255 -1.14 -10.10 10.04
CA GLU A 255 -0.44 -9.61 11.23
C GLU A 255 -1.13 -8.39 11.89
N HIS A 256 -1.95 -7.62 11.14
CA HIS A 256 -2.70 -6.50 11.71
C HIS A 256 -3.87 -6.93 12.60
N PHE A 257 -4.24 -8.21 12.58
CA PHE A 257 -5.32 -8.76 13.38
C PHE A 257 -5.15 -8.50 14.89
N GLY A 258 -3.91 -8.60 15.41
CA GLY A 258 -3.61 -8.43 16.82
C GLY A 258 -3.49 -6.98 17.30
N GLN A 259 -3.48 -6.01 16.38
CA GLN A 259 -3.25 -4.59 16.69
C GLN A 259 -4.55 -3.77 16.72
N ALA A 260 -5.57 -4.19 15.96
CA ALA A 260 -6.87 -3.50 15.92
C ALA A 260 -7.74 -3.77 17.16
N ALA A 261 -7.50 -4.90 17.84
CA ALA A 261 -8.05 -5.19 19.14
C ALA A 261 -6.92 -4.99 20.16
N ASP A 262 -6.99 -3.94 20.96
CA ASP A 262 -6.22 -3.89 22.21
C ASP A 262 -6.67 -5.10 23.03
N ALA A 263 -5.98 -6.24 22.88
CA ALA A 263 -6.22 -7.47 23.64
C ALA A 263 -6.08 -7.25 25.15
N ARG A 264 -5.63 -6.05 25.55
CA ARG A 264 -5.53 -5.53 26.91
C ARG A 264 -6.88 -5.07 27.49
N ASP A 265 -7.87 -4.76 26.65
CA ASP A 265 -9.18 -4.25 27.08
C ASP A 265 -10.25 -5.36 27.20
N LEU A 266 -9.97 -6.57 26.70
CA LEU A 266 -10.90 -7.69 26.78
C LEU A 266 -10.91 -8.30 28.19
N PRO A 267 -12.11 -8.59 28.76
CA PRO A 267 -12.20 -9.18 30.09
C PRO A 267 -11.59 -10.58 30.12
N PRO A 268 -10.79 -10.94 31.14
CA PRO A 268 -10.23 -12.27 31.25
C PRO A 268 -11.33 -13.32 31.42
N GLY A 269 -11.13 -14.49 30.82
CA GLY A 269 -12.04 -15.64 30.94
C GLY A 269 -12.86 -15.92 29.67
N PRO A 270 -13.93 -16.73 29.78
CA PRO A 270 -14.68 -17.22 28.61
C PRO A 270 -15.30 -16.13 27.74
N ILE A 271 -15.63 -14.97 28.32
CA ILE A 271 -16.23 -13.84 27.59
C ILE A 271 -15.20 -13.21 26.65
N GLY A 272 -14.02 -12.84 27.14
CA GLY A 272 -12.97 -12.26 26.28
C GLY A 272 -12.49 -13.23 25.20
N ILE A 273 -12.49 -14.55 25.46
CA ILE A 273 -12.17 -15.56 24.44
C ILE A 273 -13.22 -15.57 23.31
N ARG A 274 -14.50 -15.41 23.65
CA ARG A 274 -15.59 -15.32 22.66
C ARG A 274 -15.50 -14.06 21.84
N GLU A 275 -15.24 -12.92 22.48
CA GLU A 275 -15.08 -11.63 21.80
C GLU A 275 -13.90 -11.69 20.83
N ARG A 276 -12.74 -12.18 21.28
CA ARG A 276 -11.56 -12.39 20.41
C ARG A 276 -11.86 -13.31 19.23
N TYR A 277 -12.60 -14.39 19.44
CA TYR A 277 -12.99 -15.29 18.36
C TYR A 277 -13.99 -14.63 17.39
N ALA A 278 -14.93 -13.83 17.88
CA ALA A 278 -15.84 -13.06 17.04
C ALA A 278 -15.10 -12.00 16.20
N GLU A 279 -14.12 -11.33 16.80
CA GLU A 279 -13.22 -10.39 16.11
C GLU A 279 -12.40 -11.08 15.03
N GLU A 280 -11.82 -12.26 15.30
CA GLU A 280 -11.13 -13.09 14.30
C GLU A 280 -12.03 -13.35 13.09
N ARG A 281 -13.25 -13.83 13.33
CA ARG A 281 -14.20 -14.12 12.26
C ARG A 281 -14.59 -12.87 11.49
N ASN A 282 -14.73 -11.73 12.16
CA ASN A 282 -15.06 -10.45 11.54
C ASN A 282 -13.91 -9.95 10.66
N PHE A 283 -12.68 -10.01 11.16
CA PHE A 283 -11.48 -9.63 10.43
C PHE A 283 -11.28 -10.50 9.19
N LEU A 284 -11.33 -11.82 9.33
CA LEU A 284 -11.21 -12.74 8.20
C LEU A 284 -12.32 -12.55 7.16
N ARG A 285 -13.53 -12.21 7.60
CA ARG A 285 -14.64 -11.88 6.70
C ARG A 285 -14.40 -10.56 5.95
N GLN A 286 -13.88 -9.53 6.61
CA GLN A 286 -13.56 -8.25 5.98
C GLN A 286 -12.44 -8.43 4.94
N SER A 287 -11.34 -9.09 5.31
CA SER A 287 -10.23 -9.33 4.39
C SER A 287 -10.65 -10.23 3.20
N LYS A 288 -11.45 -11.28 3.43
CA LYS A 288 -12.09 -12.05 2.35
C LYS A 288 -12.94 -11.15 1.43
N ASN A 289 -13.74 -10.25 1.99
CA ASN A 289 -14.61 -9.37 1.20
C ASN A 289 -13.82 -8.38 0.35
N ALA A 290 -12.65 -7.91 0.82
CA ALA A 290 -11.77 -7.05 0.04
C ALA A 290 -11.33 -7.70 -1.29
N LEU A 291 -11.16 -9.04 -1.28
CA LEU A 291 -10.78 -9.81 -2.47
C LEU A 291 -11.92 -10.01 -3.48
N HIS A 292 -13.16 -9.69 -3.13
CA HIS A 292 -14.29 -9.87 -4.07
C HIS A 292 -14.10 -9.06 -5.36
N LYS A 293 -13.38 -7.93 -5.31
CA LYS A 293 -13.09 -7.11 -6.49
C LYS A 293 -12.21 -7.83 -7.52
N LEU A 294 -11.44 -8.83 -7.11
CA LEU A 294 -10.60 -9.62 -8.03
C LEU A 294 -11.43 -10.39 -9.08
N GLN A 295 -12.71 -10.63 -8.83
CA GLN A 295 -13.61 -11.21 -9.83
C GLN A 295 -13.80 -10.32 -11.08
N SER A 296 -13.50 -9.02 -10.96
CA SER A 296 -13.56 -8.06 -12.06
C SER A 296 -12.26 -7.97 -12.88
N LEU A 297 -11.24 -8.77 -12.55
CA LEU A 297 -10.01 -8.85 -13.31
C LEU A 297 -10.26 -9.22 -14.79
N PRO A 298 -9.36 -8.77 -15.68
CA PRO A 298 -9.55 -8.90 -17.12
C PRO A 298 -9.52 -10.38 -17.53
N ARG A 299 -10.61 -10.82 -18.17
CA ARG A 299 -10.67 -12.12 -18.83
C ARG A 299 -10.13 -11.98 -20.24
N GLY A 300 -9.20 -12.83 -20.63
CA GLY A 300 -8.57 -12.74 -21.94
C GLY A 300 -7.71 -13.94 -22.28
N ARG A 301 -7.14 -13.91 -23.49
CA ARG A 301 -6.24 -14.97 -23.98
C ARG A 301 -4.87 -14.99 -23.29
N GLN A 302 -4.44 -13.85 -22.74
CA GLN A 302 -3.17 -13.76 -22.04
C GLN A 302 -3.30 -14.26 -20.61
N PRO A 303 -2.26 -14.94 -20.07
CA PRO A 303 -2.28 -15.43 -18.71
C PRO A 303 -2.29 -14.26 -17.71
N LEU A 304 -3.12 -14.40 -16.68
CA LEU A 304 -3.17 -13.49 -15.53
C LEU A 304 -2.44 -14.16 -14.37
N GLN A 305 -1.30 -13.62 -13.98
CA GLN A 305 -0.47 -14.14 -12.89
C GLN A 305 -0.82 -13.41 -11.60
N LEU A 306 -1.31 -14.15 -10.62
CA LEU A 306 -1.68 -13.65 -9.30
C LEU A 306 -0.82 -14.34 -8.25
N GLU A 307 -0.05 -13.56 -7.50
CA GLU A 307 0.75 -14.04 -6.37
C GLU A 307 0.13 -13.53 -5.07
N PHE A 308 -0.48 -14.41 -4.29
CA PHE A 308 -0.97 -14.09 -2.96
C PHE A 308 0.11 -14.33 -1.93
N ILE A 309 0.44 -13.32 -1.13
CA ILE A 309 1.35 -13.43 0.00
C ILE A 309 0.52 -13.28 1.27
N ILE A 310 0.28 -14.41 1.95
CA ILE A 310 -0.34 -14.45 3.27
C ILE A 310 0.74 -14.07 4.28
N MET A 311 0.62 -12.89 4.86
CA MET A 311 1.51 -12.41 5.91
C MET A 311 0.80 -12.61 7.26
N THR A 312 1.47 -13.26 8.20
CA THR A 312 0.95 -13.48 9.56
C THR A 312 2.02 -13.17 10.60
N ASP A 313 1.56 -12.85 11.80
CA ASP A 313 2.38 -12.90 13.01
C ASP A 313 1.72 -13.86 14.01
N LEU A 314 2.08 -15.14 13.91
CA LEU A 314 1.59 -16.17 14.83
C LEU A 314 2.39 -16.21 16.13
N SER A 315 3.44 -15.38 16.29
CA SER A 315 4.30 -15.37 17.47
C SER A 315 3.57 -14.84 18.71
N ASP A 316 2.70 -13.84 18.51
CA ASP A 316 1.85 -13.22 19.54
C ASP A 316 0.80 -14.16 20.15
N ILE A 317 0.57 -15.33 19.53
CA ILE A 317 -0.35 -16.32 20.03
C ILE A 317 0.40 -17.26 20.97
N LEU A 318 0.06 -17.24 22.25
CA LEU A 318 0.78 -17.95 23.32
C LEU A 318 0.75 -19.49 23.22
N ARG A 319 -0.29 -20.07 22.61
CA ARG A 319 -0.47 -21.53 22.51
C ARG A 319 -0.28 -22.01 21.07
N VAL A 320 0.47 -23.09 20.90
CA VAL A 320 0.77 -23.67 19.57
C VAL A 320 -0.50 -24.17 18.89
N GLU A 321 -1.40 -24.79 19.63
CA GLU A 321 -2.68 -25.30 19.13
C GLU A 321 -3.56 -24.15 18.62
N ASP A 322 -3.52 -23.00 19.30
CA ASP A 322 -4.25 -21.80 18.86
C ASP A 322 -3.61 -21.16 17.61
N ARG A 323 -2.29 -21.30 17.41
CA ARG A 323 -1.59 -20.86 16.18
C ARG A 323 -2.05 -21.67 14.97
N GLU A 324 -2.05 -22.99 15.08
CA GLU A 324 -2.51 -23.88 14.01
C GLU A 324 -3.98 -23.62 13.68
N ARG A 325 -4.84 -23.51 14.70
CA ARG A 325 -6.25 -23.17 14.56
C ARG A 325 -6.46 -21.85 13.81
N CYS A 326 -5.79 -20.77 14.23
CA CYS A 326 -5.87 -19.47 13.54
C CYS A 326 -5.49 -19.60 12.06
N PHE A 327 -4.38 -20.28 11.78
CA PHE A 327 -3.91 -20.44 10.41
C PHE A 327 -4.86 -21.29 9.55
N ILE A 328 -5.52 -22.29 10.13
CA ILE A 328 -6.59 -23.04 9.45
C ILE A 328 -7.76 -22.11 9.10
N ASN A 329 -8.20 -21.27 10.04
CA ASN A 329 -9.29 -20.31 9.79
C ASN A 329 -8.93 -19.32 8.68
N ILE A 330 -7.67 -18.90 8.61
CA ILE A 330 -7.12 -18.09 7.51
C ILE A 330 -7.22 -18.85 6.19
N LEU A 331 -6.72 -20.09 6.12
CA LEU A 331 -6.78 -20.90 4.89
C LEU A 331 -8.22 -21.16 4.45
N GLU A 332 -9.11 -21.47 5.39
CA GLU A 332 -10.54 -21.62 5.13
C GLU A 332 -11.07 -20.34 4.51
N ALA A 333 -10.91 -19.18 5.17
CA ALA A 333 -11.45 -17.88 4.71
C ALA A 333 -11.19 -17.60 3.22
N TYR A 334 -10.00 -17.96 2.71
CA TYR A 334 -9.62 -17.75 1.31
C TYR A 334 -9.86 -18.93 0.37
N ARG A 335 -10.12 -20.14 0.89
CA ARG A 335 -10.26 -21.38 0.11
C ARG A 335 -11.14 -21.21 -1.12
N ASN A 336 -12.39 -20.78 -0.93
CA ASN A 336 -13.35 -20.62 -2.01
C ASN A 336 -12.93 -19.55 -3.02
N MET A 337 -12.29 -18.48 -2.54
CA MET A 337 -11.87 -17.40 -3.44
C MET A 337 -10.72 -17.83 -4.34
N PHE A 338 -9.74 -18.52 -3.79
CA PHE A 338 -8.61 -19.01 -4.58
C PHE A 338 -9.06 -20.08 -5.58
N TYR A 339 -9.98 -20.98 -5.22
CA TYR A 339 -10.55 -21.91 -6.20
C TYR A 339 -11.42 -21.23 -7.26
N ALA A 340 -12.23 -20.24 -6.88
CA ALA A 340 -13.01 -19.47 -7.85
C ALA A 340 -12.09 -18.76 -8.85
N ILE A 341 -11.01 -18.11 -8.40
CA ILE A 341 -10.05 -17.50 -9.32
C ILE A 341 -9.33 -18.57 -10.15
N LYS A 342 -8.93 -19.69 -9.54
CA LYS A 342 -8.15 -20.75 -10.22
C LYS A 342 -8.94 -21.46 -11.33
N TYR A 343 -10.24 -21.69 -11.11
CA TYR A 343 -11.06 -22.52 -12.00
C TYR A 343 -12.14 -21.75 -12.77
N ASP A 344 -12.66 -20.65 -12.22
CA ASP A 344 -13.73 -19.87 -12.84
C ASP A 344 -13.19 -18.67 -13.63
N HIS A 345 -11.93 -18.27 -13.42
CA HIS A 345 -11.25 -17.26 -14.22
C HIS A 345 -10.38 -17.90 -15.31
N GLU A 346 -10.70 -17.64 -16.57
CA GLU A 346 -9.94 -18.15 -17.70
C GLU A 346 -8.49 -17.65 -17.65
N ASN A 347 -7.54 -18.57 -17.87
CA ASN A 347 -6.09 -18.30 -17.94
C ASN A 347 -5.48 -17.63 -16.70
N ALA A 348 -6.12 -17.71 -15.54
CA ALA A 348 -5.53 -17.26 -14.29
C ALA A 348 -4.55 -18.31 -13.74
N ILE A 349 -3.38 -17.85 -13.31
CA ILE A 349 -2.35 -18.66 -12.64
C ILE A 349 -2.16 -18.07 -11.26
N ILE A 350 -2.44 -18.89 -10.24
CA ILE A 350 -2.33 -18.46 -8.85
C ILE A 350 -1.10 -19.11 -8.21
N THR A 351 -0.29 -18.27 -7.57
CA THR A 351 0.74 -18.70 -6.62
C THR A 351 0.35 -18.20 -5.24
N VAL A 352 0.49 -19.04 -4.22
CA VAL A 352 0.25 -18.65 -2.83
C VAL A 352 1.51 -18.90 -2.02
N VAL A 353 1.92 -17.90 -1.27
CA VAL A 353 3.08 -17.89 -0.40
C VAL A 353 2.64 -17.49 1.00
N HIS A 354 3.19 -18.14 2.02
CA HIS A 354 3.03 -17.75 3.42
C HIS A 354 4.34 -17.16 3.93
N HIS A 355 4.24 -16.00 4.57
CA HIS A 355 5.34 -15.28 5.19
C HIS A 355 5.03 -15.06 6.67
N ASP A 356 5.85 -15.65 7.52
CA ASP A 356 5.82 -15.48 8.98
C ASP A 356 7.18 -15.92 9.52
N GLU A 357 7.99 -14.96 9.95
CA GLU A 357 9.36 -15.19 10.43
C GLU A 357 9.40 -16.10 11.66
N SER A 358 8.33 -16.11 12.46
CA SER A 358 8.22 -16.95 13.66
C SER A 358 7.96 -18.43 13.33
N VAL A 359 7.37 -18.69 12.15
CA VAL A 359 7.08 -20.05 11.66
C VAL A 359 8.24 -20.56 10.81
N SER A 360 8.76 -19.72 9.91
CA SER A 360 9.83 -20.06 8.99
C SER A 360 10.62 -18.81 8.62
N PRO A 361 11.96 -18.83 8.70
CA PRO A 361 12.79 -17.69 8.28
C PRO A 361 12.69 -17.39 6.78
N PHE A 362 12.20 -18.36 6.00
CA PHE A 362 12.00 -18.21 4.56
C PHE A 362 10.52 -18.31 4.18
N PRO A 363 10.07 -17.54 3.17
CA PRO A 363 8.73 -17.67 2.60
C PRO A 363 8.39 -19.10 2.18
N ARG A 364 7.21 -19.58 2.57
CA ARG A 364 6.73 -20.93 2.26
C ARG A 364 5.77 -20.88 1.07
N THR A 365 6.13 -21.51 -0.05
CA THR A 365 5.16 -21.73 -1.13
C THR A 365 4.11 -22.74 -0.70
N LEU A 366 2.84 -22.31 -0.69
CA LEU A 366 1.68 -23.09 -0.29
C LEU A 366 0.75 -23.41 -1.47
N SER A 367 1.05 -22.97 -2.70
CA SER A 367 0.19 -23.16 -3.87
C SER A 367 -0.34 -24.59 -4.04
N ALA A 368 0.45 -25.60 -3.67
CA ALA A 368 0.08 -27.01 -3.77
C ALA A 368 -1.02 -27.43 -2.78
N LEU A 369 -1.23 -26.71 -1.68
CA LEU A 369 -2.36 -26.95 -0.76
C LEU A 369 -3.73 -26.77 -1.44
N TRP A 370 -3.82 -25.89 -2.46
CA TRP A 370 -5.03 -25.69 -3.26
C TRP A 370 -5.16 -26.76 -4.36
N SER A 371 -5.27 -28.02 -3.93
CA SER A 371 -5.18 -29.21 -4.77
C SER A 371 -6.49 -29.78 -5.28
N LEU A 372 -7.66 -29.24 -4.88
CA LEU A 372 -8.95 -29.72 -5.43
C LEU A 372 -8.90 -29.67 -6.95
N THR A 373 -9.41 -30.69 -7.60
CA THR A 373 -9.62 -30.72 -9.05
C THR A 373 -10.75 -29.78 -9.47
N LYS A 374 -10.84 -29.44 -10.77
CA LYS A 374 -11.94 -28.64 -11.28
C LYS A 374 -13.28 -29.34 -11.06
N GLU A 375 -13.32 -30.66 -11.23
CA GLU A 375 -14.51 -31.49 -11.02
C GLU A 375 -14.97 -31.44 -9.55
N GLN A 376 -14.03 -31.56 -8.60
CA GLN A 376 -14.34 -31.43 -7.18
C GLN A 376 -14.83 -30.03 -6.82
N TRP A 377 -14.24 -28.97 -7.40
CA TRP A 377 -14.70 -27.60 -7.20
C TRP A 377 -16.12 -27.35 -7.72
N GLU A 378 -16.43 -27.82 -8.94
CA GLU A 378 -17.79 -27.73 -9.48
C GLU A 378 -18.78 -28.54 -8.64
N HIS A 379 -18.36 -29.69 -8.11
CA HIS A 379 -19.17 -30.49 -7.20
C HIS A 379 -19.46 -29.76 -5.88
N GLU A 380 -18.44 -29.16 -5.24
CA GLU A 380 -18.62 -28.31 -4.05
C GLU A 380 -19.58 -27.14 -4.33
N LYS A 381 -19.45 -26.45 -5.48
CA LYS A 381 -20.35 -25.36 -5.87
C LYS A 381 -21.81 -25.82 -6.05
N ALA A 382 -22.00 -26.96 -6.71
CA ALA A 382 -23.33 -27.51 -6.99
C ALA A 382 -24.08 -27.87 -5.69
N LEU A 383 -23.39 -28.49 -4.74
CA LEU A 383 -23.98 -28.89 -3.45
C LEU A 383 -24.39 -27.71 -2.57
N ASN A 384 -23.79 -26.53 -2.79
CA ASN A 384 -24.11 -25.31 -2.04
C ASN A 384 -25.02 -24.35 -2.80
N HIS A 385 -25.72 -24.83 -3.83
CA HIS A 385 -26.64 -24.04 -4.66
C HIS A 385 -26.01 -22.78 -5.24
N GLY A 386 -24.70 -22.79 -5.52
CA GLY A 386 -24.00 -21.62 -6.04
C GLY A 386 -23.89 -20.44 -5.07
N LYS A 387 -24.08 -20.65 -3.76
CA LYS A 387 -23.68 -19.66 -2.74
C LYS A 387 -22.16 -19.42 -2.86
N SER A 388 -21.61 -18.40 -2.20
CA SER A 388 -20.15 -18.19 -2.17
C SER A 388 -19.59 -18.02 -0.75
N THR A 389 -20.48 -18.13 0.25
CA THR A 389 -20.27 -17.60 1.60
C THR A 389 -20.22 -18.65 2.71
N TRP A 390 -20.30 -19.96 2.41
CA TRP A 390 -20.30 -21.04 3.43
C TRP A 390 -18.93 -21.29 4.09
N THR A 391 -17.90 -20.54 3.71
CA THR A 391 -16.54 -20.70 4.24
C THR A 391 -16.47 -20.53 5.76
N ALA A 392 -17.26 -19.60 6.30
CA ALA A 392 -17.28 -19.29 7.73
C ALA A 392 -17.88 -20.42 8.58
N ASP A 393 -18.56 -21.39 7.96
CA ASP A 393 -19.13 -22.55 8.63
C ASP A 393 -18.05 -23.59 9.00
N PHE A 394 -16.86 -23.47 8.42
CA PHE A 394 -15.73 -24.40 8.61
C PHE A 394 -14.66 -23.88 9.56
N TYR A 395 -14.89 -22.73 10.21
CA TYR A 395 -13.95 -22.20 11.18
C TYR A 395 -13.88 -23.09 12.42
N LEU A 396 -12.68 -23.18 13.00
CA LEU A 396 -12.42 -23.88 14.25
C LEU A 396 -12.52 -22.90 15.43
N ALA A 397 -13.36 -23.27 16.40
CA ALA A 397 -13.49 -22.57 17.68
C ALA A 397 -12.23 -22.79 18.54
N PRO A 398 -11.87 -21.83 19.41
CA PRO A 398 -10.83 -22.03 20.42
C PRO A 398 -11.15 -23.23 21.33
N ALA A 399 -10.13 -24.01 21.72
CA ALA A 399 -10.31 -25.22 22.54
C ALA A 399 -11.04 -24.97 23.87
N LEU A 400 -10.93 -23.76 24.42
CA LEU A 400 -11.62 -23.35 25.65
C LEU A 400 -13.14 -23.13 25.45
N LEU A 401 -13.63 -23.07 24.21
CA LEU A 401 -15.04 -22.95 23.84
C LEU A 401 -15.66 -24.26 23.31
N ASP A 402 -14.87 -25.32 23.14
CA ASP A 402 -15.29 -26.64 22.59
C ASP A 402 -16.49 -27.25 23.31
N ALA A 403 -16.67 -26.96 24.60
CA ALA A 403 -17.74 -27.53 25.42
C ALA A 403 -19.08 -26.77 25.32
N SER A 404 -19.16 -25.70 24.54
CA SER A 404 -20.30 -24.80 24.55
C SER A 404 -20.96 -24.70 23.17
N GLU A 405 -22.12 -25.36 23.02
CA GLU A 405 -22.96 -25.24 21.83
C GLU A 405 -23.36 -23.76 21.63
N GLY A 406 -23.15 -23.20 20.43
CA GLY A 406 -23.74 -21.91 20.03
C GLY A 406 -22.79 -20.81 19.51
N TYR A 407 -21.48 -21.01 19.44
CA TYR A 407 -20.54 -19.93 19.02
C TYR A 407 -20.15 -19.93 17.53
N GLY A 408 -20.63 -20.93 16.77
CA GLY A 408 -20.37 -21.09 15.34
C GLY A 408 -18.97 -21.64 15.04
N GLY A 409 -18.90 -22.62 14.14
CA GLY A 409 -17.68 -23.35 13.79
C GLY A 409 -17.58 -24.73 14.43
N PHE A 410 -16.58 -25.51 14.00
CA PHE A 410 -16.24 -26.83 14.52
C PHE A 410 -15.39 -26.72 15.79
N PRO A 411 -15.47 -27.69 16.73
CA PRO A 411 -14.63 -27.70 17.91
C PRO A 411 -13.15 -27.92 17.54
N ALA A 412 -12.21 -27.37 18.31
CA ALA A 412 -10.78 -27.55 18.12
C ALA A 412 -10.37 -29.03 18.13
N SER A 413 -11.06 -29.87 18.91
CA SER A 413 -10.87 -31.33 18.87
C SER A 413 -11.07 -31.98 17.49
N GLU A 414 -11.80 -31.32 16.58
CA GLU A 414 -12.05 -31.78 15.20
C GLU A 414 -10.98 -31.31 14.20
N GLN A 415 -10.03 -30.48 14.63
CA GLN A 415 -8.96 -29.91 13.79
C GLN A 415 -8.26 -30.96 12.94
N ALA A 416 -7.82 -32.07 13.55
CA ALA A 416 -7.08 -33.11 12.84
C ALA A 416 -7.92 -33.82 11.77
N ALA A 417 -9.22 -34.02 12.03
CA ALA A 417 -10.12 -34.64 11.07
C ALA A 417 -10.42 -33.68 9.91
N LEU A 418 -10.65 -32.39 10.21
CA LEU A 418 -10.84 -31.35 9.20
C LEU A 418 -9.63 -31.24 8.27
N LEU A 419 -8.40 -31.18 8.81
CA LEU A 419 -7.18 -31.11 8.01
C LEU A 419 -7.02 -32.30 7.07
N ARG A 420 -7.25 -33.53 7.56
CA ARG A 420 -7.11 -34.73 6.73
C ARG A 420 -8.18 -34.81 5.65
N GLU A 421 -9.45 -34.67 6.02
CA GLU A 421 -10.56 -34.82 5.07
C GLU A 421 -10.58 -33.70 4.03
N ARG A 422 -10.36 -32.46 4.48
CA ARG A 422 -10.63 -31.26 3.69
C ARG A 422 -9.41 -30.67 2.99
N TRP A 423 -8.22 -30.88 3.54
CA TRP A 423 -6.95 -30.37 2.98
C TRP A 423 -5.97 -31.48 2.61
N GLY A 424 -6.19 -32.72 3.06
CA GLY A 424 -5.28 -33.83 2.81
C GLY A 424 -3.93 -33.69 3.54
N ILE A 425 -3.87 -32.90 4.62
CA ILE A 425 -2.63 -32.65 5.38
C ILE A 425 -2.78 -33.06 6.85
N GLU A 426 -1.66 -33.15 7.55
CA GLU A 426 -1.62 -33.47 8.98
C GLU A 426 -1.24 -32.27 9.84
N ASN A 427 -0.39 -31.38 9.31
CA ASN A 427 0.06 -30.19 10.02
C ASN A 427 0.10 -28.98 9.10
N VAL A 428 -0.77 -28.00 9.38
CA VAL A 428 -0.96 -26.79 8.55
C VAL A 428 0.28 -25.88 8.50
N LEU A 429 1.09 -25.86 9.56
CA LEU A 429 2.29 -25.03 9.66
C LEU A 429 3.55 -25.69 9.09
N ARG A 430 3.50 -26.99 8.78
CA ARG A 430 4.64 -27.74 8.22
C ARG A 430 4.40 -28.21 6.80
N ASP A 431 3.22 -28.76 6.54
CA ASP A 431 2.88 -29.32 5.25
C ASP A 431 2.71 -28.19 4.22
N ARG A 432 3.18 -28.44 2.99
CA ARG A 432 3.09 -27.49 1.86
C ARG A 432 2.27 -28.05 0.70
N GLU A 433 1.97 -29.34 0.76
CA GLU A 433 1.18 -30.08 -0.21
C GLU A 433 0.38 -31.18 0.51
N PRO A 434 -0.76 -31.61 -0.05
CA PRO A 434 -1.53 -32.73 0.47
C PRO A 434 -0.72 -34.02 0.42
N LYS A 435 -0.69 -34.74 1.53
CA LYS A 435 -0.10 -36.09 1.67
C LYS A 435 -1.15 -37.19 1.61
N LEU A 436 -2.41 -36.82 1.83
CA LEU A 436 -3.57 -37.69 1.86
C LEU A 436 -4.58 -37.22 0.81
N PRO A 437 -5.41 -38.13 0.26
CA PRO A 437 -6.48 -37.72 -0.64
C PRO A 437 -7.49 -36.85 0.11
N ILE A 438 -7.93 -35.76 -0.53
CA ILE A 438 -9.08 -34.98 -0.06
C ILE A 438 -10.33 -35.81 -0.32
N ILE A 439 -11.11 -36.08 0.72
CA ILE A 439 -12.26 -36.99 0.68
C ILE A 439 -13.56 -36.26 1.01
N GLU A 440 -14.63 -36.63 0.32
CA GLU A 440 -15.99 -36.21 0.66
C GLU A 440 -16.41 -36.89 1.97
N GLY A 441 -16.49 -36.10 3.03
CA GLY A 441 -16.77 -36.54 4.38
C GLY A 441 -17.56 -35.48 5.16
N ARG A 442 -17.36 -35.45 6.49
CA ARG A 442 -18.11 -34.54 7.37
C ARG A 442 -17.78 -33.07 7.10
N TYR A 443 -16.54 -32.79 6.70
CA TYR A 443 -16.05 -31.43 6.42
C TYR A 443 -16.08 -31.09 4.93
N TRP A 444 -16.73 -31.92 4.12
CA TRP A 444 -17.09 -31.52 2.76
C TRP A 444 -18.22 -30.50 2.85
N PRO A 445 -18.21 -29.42 2.06
CA PRO A 445 -19.25 -28.42 2.13
C PRO A 445 -20.52 -28.96 1.46
N VAL A 446 -21.27 -29.74 2.22
CA VAL A 446 -22.68 -30.01 1.97
C VAL A 446 -23.42 -28.93 2.74
N GLY A 447 -24.29 -28.17 2.08
CA GLY A 447 -24.99 -27.04 2.68
C GLY A 447 -25.83 -27.44 3.90
N ASN A 448 -25.19 -27.53 5.07
CA ASN A 448 -25.84 -27.54 6.38
C ASN A 448 -26.27 -26.10 6.71
N GLY A 449 -26.99 -25.44 5.81
CA GLY A 449 -27.74 -24.26 6.22
C GLY A 449 -28.74 -24.74 7.27
N PRO A 450 -28.66 -24.31 8.54
CA PRO A 450 -29.75 -24.54 9.45
C PRO A 450 -31.00 -23.86 8.85
N PRO A 451 -32.19 -24.48 8.93
CA PRO A 451 -33.43 -23.80 8.57
C PRO A 451 -33.64 -22.67 9.60
N GLY A 452 -33.19 -21.45 9.30
CA GLY A 452 -33.49 -20.31 10.18
C GLY A 452 -32.53 -19.12 10.20
N TRP A 453 -31.39 -19.14 9.50
CA TRP A 453 -30.58 -17.92 9.33
C TRP A 453 -30.99 -17.22 8.03
N MET A 454 -32.19 -16.63 8.08
CA MET A 454 -32.69 -15.61 7.15
C MET A 454 -32.29 -14.22 7.62
#